data_AF-A0A2G8KD26-F1
#
_entry.id   AF-A0A2G8KD26-F1
#
_cell.length_a   1.000
_cell.length_b   1.000
_cell.length_c   1.000
_cell.angle_alpha   90.00
_cell.angle_beta   90.00
_cell.angle_gamma   90.00
#
_symmetry.space_group_name_H-M   'P 1'
#
loop_
_entity.id
_entity.type
_entity.pdbx_description
1 polymer ?
#
loop_
_entity_poly.entity_id
_entity_poly.type
_entity_poly.pdbx_seq_one_letter_code
_entity_poly.pdbx_strand_id
1 'polypeptide(L)'
;MYHGSPPSSGGGRRSAGREVTGATGGSNRDLLSREEEYMRLNAELEAKTATLIQEAEEVMREQESVLNHSFNRLELTSDLTEGENTALIFETEPPGVADDISKPSLIPAANLDKRPGSRGRPSTAGSRGAPGKATNKTNKRPKSRATSAASAAEDVAIPRQGVADFSLGDTISNIERRVEAGGPAEDFDGMDDVLPQAAEGMGSEATIRFLKAKLRVMQEELDSVSQECNQREESNAKLESKVKDLEDERGRLNRSHQSQVSQIDKYKKLAEEAKRKNDGLETQLSGLRKELETIKRSQKSSASTHSATEVRLNRALEEVEKYKSELQRAKLSSRESSEGDKRRTEQLLAENRRLEKQKNELMAGFKKQLKLIDVLKKQKMHIEAAKMLSFTEEEFVKALEWGS
;
A
#
# COMPACT_ATOMS: atom_id res chain seq x y z
N MET A 1 -43.39 -22.33 -6.46
CA MET A 1 -43.69 -23.58 -7.19
C MET A 1 -42.67 -23.65 -8.31
N TYR A 2 -41.66 -24.50 -8.32
CA TYR A 2 -41.63 -25.97 -8.27
C TYR A 2 -40.55 -26.42 -7.28
N HIS A 3 -40.91 -27.09 -6.18
CA HIS A 3 -40.98 -28.55 -6.00
C HIS A 3 -39.68 -29.30 -6.29
N GLY A 4 -39.05 -29.76 -5.20
CA GLY A 4 -37.92 -30.70 -5.22
C GLY A 4 -38.33 -32.16 -5.04
N SER A 5 -37.29 -32.95 -4.74
CA SER A 5 -37.21 -34.40 -4.46
C SER A 5 -36.73 -35.25 -5.66
N PRO A 6 -36.15 -36.44 -5.43
CA PRO A 6 -34.86 -36.72 -4.75
C PRO A 6 -34.01 -37.74 -5.56
N PRO A 7 -32.75 -38.08 -5.21
CA PRO A 7 -32.12 -39.28 -5.76
C PRO A 7 -32.31 -40.51 -4.86
N SER A 8 -32.69 -41.57 -5.57
CA SER A 8 -32.94 -42.95 -5.16
C SER A 8 -31.80 -43.60 -4.38
N SER A 9 -32.19 -44.36 -3.35
CA SER A 9 -31.41 -45.42 -2.74
C SER A 9 -31.43 -46.69 -3.62
N GLY A 10 -30.37 -47.52 -3.54
CA GLY A 10 -30.45 -48.92 -3.99
C GLY A 10 -29.14 -49.58 -4.46
N GLY A 11 -28.55 -50.40 -3.59
CA GLY A 11 -27.66 -51.54 -3.93
C GLY A 11 -26.16 -51.23 -3.96
N GLY A 12 -25.29 -51.67 -3.06
CA GLY A 12 -25.32 -52.87 -2.23
C GLY A 12 -24.34 -53.93 -2.76
N ARG A 13 -23.04 -53.78 -2.45
CA ARG A 13 -22.10 -54.92 -2.42
C ARG A 13 -21.17 -54.78 -1.21
N ARG A 14 -21.28 -55.77 -0.33
CA ARG A 14 -20.50 -55.98 0.88
C ARG A 14 -19.10 -56.50 0.51
N SER A 15 -18.07 -55.99 1.16
CA SER A 15 -16.93 -56.81 1.57
C SER A 15 -16.40 -56.28 2.91
N ALA A 16 -16.16 -57.22 3.81
CA ALA A 16 -15.93 -57.03 5.22
C ALA A 16 -14.51 -56.56 5.54
N GLY A 17 -14.37 -55.95 6.73
CA GLY A 17 -13.15 -56.04 7.52
C GLY A 17 -12.44 -54.71 7.77
N ARG A 18 -12.82 -54.05 8.88
CA ARG A 18 -11.94 -53.70 10.01
C ARG A 18 -12.41 -52.40 10.65
N GLU A 19 -13.16 -52.54 11.74
CA GLU A 19 -13.42 -51.44 12.67
C GLU A 19 -12.11 -50.98 13.28
N VAL A 20 -11.74 -49.73 13.03
CA VAL A 20 -10.81 -48.97 13.86
C VAL A 20 -11.65 -47.86 14.49
N THR A 21 -12.29 -48.20 15.61
CA THR A 21 -12.86 -47.24 16.54
C THR A 21 -11.72 -46.60 17.33
N GLY A 22 -11.45 -45.32 17.07
CA GLY A 22 -10.57 -44.54 17.93
C GLY A 22 -9.94 -43.33 17.26
N ALA A 23 -10.41 -42.14 17.63
CA ALA A 23 -9.69 -40.86 17.54
C ALA A 23 -9.68 -40.01 16.25
N THR A 24 -10.55 -40.23 15.25
CA THR A 24 -10.68 -39.30 14.09
C THR A 24 -11.99 -38.51 14.03
N GLY A 25 -13.03 -38.94 14.74
CA GLY A 25 -14.35 -38.27 14.74
C GLY A 25 -14.36 -36.89 15.42
N GLY A 26 -13.45 -36.66 16.39
CA GLY A 26 -13.30 -35.37 17.05
C GLY A 26 -12.65 -34.31 16.16
N SER A 27 -11.61 -34.69 15.42
CA SER A 27 -10.88 -33.78 14.53
C SER A 27 -11.72 -33.33 13.33
N ASN A 28 -12.55 -34.22 12.75
CA ASN A 28 -13.44 -33.83 11.66
C ASN A 28 -14.59 -32.92 12.13
N ARG A 29 -15.14 -33.13 13.34
CA ARG A 29 -16.16 -32.23 13.90
C ARG A 29 -15.58 -30.87 14.26
N ASP A 30 -14.34 -30.84 14.73
CA ASP A 30 -13.61 -29.60 15.03
C ASP A 30 -13.30 -28.81 13.75
N LEU A 31 -12.89 -29.50 12.67
CA LEU A 31 -12.69 -28.90 11.35
C LEU A 31 -14.00 -28.34 10.75
N LEU A 32 -15.10 -29.08 10.84
CA LEU A 32 -16.42 -28.61 10.38
C LEU A 32 -16.90 -27.39 11.19
N SER A 33 -16.70 -27.40 12.51
CA SER A 33 -17.05 -26.26 13.37
C SER A 33 -16.22 -25.02 13.01
N ARG A 34 -14.93 -25.21 12.69
CA ARG A 34 -14.03 -24.15 12.24
C ARG A 34 -14.45 -23.61 10.87
N GLU A 35 -14.87 -24.47 9.95
CA GLU A 35 -15.35 -24.10 8.62
C GLU A 35 -16.65 -23.28 8.70
N GLU A 36 -17.59 -23.67 9.57
CA GLU A 36 -18.81 -22.90 9.84
C GLU A 36 -18.50 -21.52 10.44
N GLU A 37 -17.54 -21.44 11.36
CA GLU A 37 -17.09 -20.17 11.94
C GLU A 37 -16.43 -19.26 10.88
N TYR A 38 -15.59 -19.83 10.00
CA TYR A 38 -15.00 -19.08 8.89
C TYR A 38 -16.04 -18.60 7.88
N MET A 39 -17.04 -19.41 7.55
CA MET A 39 -18.16 -18.99 6.70
C MET A 39 -18.93 -17.84 7.33
N ARG A 40 -19.21 -17.91 8.63
CA ARG A 40 -19.91 -16.83 9.35
C ARG A 40 -19.09 -15.55 9.37
N LEU A 41 -17.79 -15.65 9.61
CA LEU A 41 -16.89 -14.50 9.62
C LEU A 41 -16.75 -13.88 8.23
N ASN A 42 -16.69 -14.69 7.17
CA ASN A 42 -16.69 -14.19 5.79
C ASN A 42 -18.01 -13.50 5.45
N ALA A 43 -19.15 -14.07 5.83
CA ALA A 43 -20.45 -13.41 5.61
C ALA A 43 -20.55 -12.07 6.37
N GLU A 44 -19.99 -11.98 7.58
CA GLU A 44 -19.93 -10.73 8.33
C GLU A 44 -18.97 -9.71 7.69
N LEU A 45 -17.83 -10.16 7.15
CA LEU A 45 -16.90 -9.32 6.42
C LEU A 45 -17.51 -8.80 5.12
N GLU A 46 -18.23 -9.64 4.37
CA GLU A 46 -18.97 -9.24 3.17
C GLU A 46 -20.06 -8.22 3.51
N ALA A 47 -20.82 -8.43 4.59
CA ALA A 47 -21.82 -7.48 5.05
C ALA A 47 -21.21 -6.12 5.44
N LYS A 48 -20.10 -6.14 6.19
CA LYS A 48 -19.36 -4.91 6.55
C LYS A 48 -18.79 -4.20 5.32
N THR A 49 -18.31 -4.95 4.34
CA THR A 49 -17.80 -4.41 3.08
C THR A 49 -18.94 -3.77 2.28
N ALA A 50 -20.12 -4.40 2.24
CA ALA A 50 -21.30 -3.85 1.59
C ALA A 50 -21.75 -2.54 2.27
N THR A 51 -21.78 -2.47 3.60
CA THR A 51 -22.11 -1.24 4.34
C THR A 51 -21.10 -0.13 4.07
N LEU A 52 -19.80 -0.44 4.08
CA LEU A 52 -18.75 0.55 3.81
C LEU A 52 -18.83 1.09 2.38
N ILE A 53 -19.15 0.23 1.40
CA ILE A 53 -19.37 0.64 0.01
C ILE A 53 -20.61 1.55 -0.08
N GLN A 54 -21.70 1.19 0.59
CA GLN A 54 -22.92 2.00 0.61
C GLN A 54 -22.70 3.39 1.24
N GLU A 55 -21.93 3.46 2.34
CA GLU A 55 -21.54 4.72 2.98
C GLU A 55 -20.66 5.57 2.04
N ALA A 56 -19.70 4.93 1.35
CA ALA A 56 -18.88 5.62 0.35
C ALA A 56 -19.72 6.14 -0.82
N GLU A 57 -20.68 5.36 -1.32
CA GLU A 57 -21.62 5.80 -2.36
C GLU A 57 -22.51 6.95 -1.89
N GLU A 58 -22.95 6.95 -0.63
CA GLU A 58 -23.75 8.04 -0.07
C GLU A 58 -22.94 9.34 0.05
N VAL A 59 -21.69 9.27 0.52
CA VAL A 59 -20.79 10.42 0.58
C VAL A 59 -20.47 10.97 -0.82
N MET A 60 -20.22 10.09 -1.79
CA MET A 60 -20.02 10.52 -3.18
C MET A 60 -21.27 11.19 -3.76
N ARG A 61 -22.46 10.65 -3.47
CA ARG A 61 -23.73 11.21 -3.93
C ARG A 61 -24.04 12.55 -3.27
N GLU A 62 -23.69 12.71 -1.98
CA GLU A 62 -23.81 13.98 -1.28
C GLU A 62 -22.83 15.02 -1.86
N GLN A 63 -21.59 14.62 -2.11
CA GLN A 63 -20.59 15.47 -2.76
C GLN A 63 -21.02 15.89 -4.17
N GLU A 64 -21.59 14.98 -4.96
CA GLU A 64 -22.15 15.26 -6.29
C GLU A 64 -23.38 16.18 -6.21
N SER A 65 -24.24 16.00 -5.20
CA SER A 65 -25.38 16.89 -4.93
C SER A 65 -24.93 18.30 -4.57
N VAL A 66 -23.87 18.45 -3.76
CA VAL A 66 -23.26 19.75 -3.41
C VAL A 66 -22.58 20.38 -4.61
N LEU A 67 -21.89 19.60 -5.44
CA LEU A 67 -21.31 20.08 -6.70
C LEU A 67 -22.40 20.58 -7.65
N ASN A 68 -23.48 19.82 -7.82
CA ASN A 68 -24.61 20.20 -8.67
C ASN A 68 -25.39 21.39 -8.10
N HIS A 69 -25.53 21.50 -6.78
CA HIS A 69 -26.12 22.69 -6.14
C HIS A 69 -25.26 23.94 -6.30
N SER A 70 -23.93 23.80 -6.29
CA SER A 70 -23.02 24.91 -6.54
C SER A 70 -22.97 25.31 -8.02
N PHE A 71 -23.08 24.34 -8.93
CA PHE A 71 -23.22 24.58 -10.37
C PHE A 71 -24.55 25.28 -10.72
N ASN A 72 -25.68 24.78 -10.19
CA ASN A 72 -27.01 25.37 -10.41
C ASN A 72 -27.17 26.75 -9.73
N ARG A 73 -26.44 27.02 -8.64
CA ARG A 73 -26.39 28.35 -8.01
C ARG A 73 -25.65 29.38 -8.87
N LEU A 74 -24.71 28.95 -9.71
CA LEU A 74 -24.00 29.84 -10.65
C LEU A 74 -24.84 30.12 -11.91
N GLU A 75 -25.62 29.15 -12.41
CA GLU A 75 -26.55 29.36 -13.54
C GLU A 75 -27.76 30.23 -13.20
N LEU A 76 -28.24 30.26 -11.95
CA LEU A 76 -29.39 31.11 -11.58
C LEU A 76 -29.04 32.57 -11.28
N THR A 77 -27.76 32.95 -11.41
CA THR A 77 -27.30 34.34 -11.17
C THR A 77 -26.90 35.10 -12.44
N SER A 78 -27.01 34.49 -13.62
CA SER A 78 -26.59 35.08 -14.89
C SER A 78 -27.68 35.86 -15.64
N ASP A 79 -28.92 35.93 -15.15
CA ASP A 79 -30.06 36.41 -15.95
C ASP A 79 -30.78 37.65 -15.42
N LEU A 80 -30.08 38.55 -14.70
CA LEU A 80 -30.54 39.92 -14.46
C LEU A 80 -29.34 40.87 -14.26
N THR A 81 -28.87 41.51 -15.34
CA THR A 81 -28.62 42.98 -15.44
C THR A 81 -27.80 43.29 -16.69
N GLU A 82 -28.47 43.73 -17.75
CA GLU A 82 -27.84 44.56 -18.78
C GLU A 82 -27.53 45.95 -18.19
N GLY A 83 -26.29 46.42 -18.34
CA GLY A 83 -25.93 47.81 -18.00
C GLY A 83 -24.45 48.05 -17.70
N GLU A 84 -23.72 48.39 -18.76
CA GLU A 84 -22.52 49.25 -18.77
C GLU A 84 -21.18 48.71 -18.22
N ASN A 85 -20.31 48.34 -19.18
CA ASN A 85 -18.92 48.78 -19.35
C ASN A 85 -18.02 48.92 -18.10
N THR A 86 -17.15 47.93 -17.87
CA THR A 86 -15.71 48.17 -17.65
C THR A 86 -14.90 46.89 -17.89
N ALA A 87 -13.89 46.99 -18.75
CA ALA A 87 -12.96 45.93 -19.08
C ALA A 87 -12.02 45.60 -17.91
N LEU A 88 -11.81 44.31 -17.61
CA LEU A 88 -10.53 43.79 -17.13
C LEU A 88 -10.27 42.40 -17.70
N ILE A 89 -9.13 42.32 -18.38
CA ILE A 89 -8.48 41.17 -18.98
C ILE A 89 -7.89 40.28 -17.88
N PHE A 90 -8.12 38.96 -17.95
CA PHE A 90 -7.14 37.98 -17.47
C PHE A 90 -7.27 36.69 -18.29
N GLU A 91 -6.49 36.59 -19.36
CA GLU A 91 -6.10 35.29 -19.92
C GLU A 91 -5.15 34.61 -18.94
N THR A 92 -5.54 33.45 -18.42
CA THR A 92 -4.61 32.32 -18.24
C THR A 92 -5.40 31.02 -18.37
N GLU A 93 -5.23 30.40 -19.52
CA GLU A 93 -5.53 29.01 -19.84
C GLU A 93 -4.77 28.06 -18.88
N PRO A 94 -5.39 26.98 -18.37
CA PRO A 94 -4.68 25.81 -17.92
C PRO A 94 -5.02 24.56 -18.77
N PRO A 95 -4.06 23.64 -18.96
CA PRO A 95 -4.13 22.58 -19.96
C PRO A 95 -5.06 21.44 -19.53
N GLY A 96 -5.90 21.01 -20.47
CA GLY A 96 -6.68 19.78 -20.36
C GLY A 96 -5.78 18.55 -20.46
N VAL A 97 -5.60 17.85 -19.34
CA VAL A 97 -5.14 16.46 -19.31
C VAL A 97 -6.38 15.56 -19.33
N ALA A 98 -6.70 15.05 -20.52
CA ALA A 98 -7.64 13.95 -20.70
C ALA A 98 -6.84 12.64 -20.62
N ASP A 99 -6.97 11.91 -19.52
CA ASP A 99 -6.51 10.52 -19.43
C ASP A 99 -7.56 9.61 -20.08
N ASP A 100 -7.42 9.38 -21.39
CA ASP A 100 -8.14 8.32 -22.11
C ASP A 100 -7.27 7.06 -22.15
N ILE A 101 -7.44 6.19 -21.16
CA ILE A 101 -6.78 4.88 -21.10
C ILE A 101 -7.61 3.90 -21.92
N SER A 102 -7.36 3.85 -23.23
CA SER A 102 -7.75 2.73 -24.09
C SER A 102 -7.02 2.74 -25.43
N LYS A 103 -5.79 2.18 -25.48
CA LYS A 103 -5.28 1.24 -26.53
C LYS A 103 -3.75 1.02 -26.44
N PRO A 104 -3.23 -0.17 -26.79
CA PRO A 104 -1.82 -0.51 -26.69
C PRO A 104 -1.06 -0.27 -28.00
N SER A 105 0.16 0.27 -27.94
CA SER A 105 1.13 0.22 -29.05
C SER A 105 2.56 0.21 -28.49
N LEU A 106 3.26 -0.93 -28.60
CA LEU A 106 4.32 -1.21 -29.57
C LEU A 106 5.55 -0.28 -29.44
N ILE A 107 6.58 -0.78 -28.75
CA ILE A 107 7.92 -0.20 -28.68
C ILE A 107 8.78 -0.77 -29.81
N PRO A 108 9.53 0.05 -30.57
CA PRO A 108 10.75 -0.38 -31.22
C PRO A 108 11.99 0.20 -30.53
N ALA A 109 12.97 -0.68 -30.30
CA ALA A 109 14.31 -0.35 -29.87
C ALA A 109 15.13 0.31 -30.99
N ALA A 110 16.01 1.27 -30.65
CA ALA A 110 17.36 1.36 -31.22
C ALA A 110 18.19 2.54 -30.64
N ASN A 111 19.46 2.19 -30.36
CA ASN A 111 20.70 2.99 -30.36
C ASN A 111 20.97 3.98 -29.19
N LEU A 112 21.91 3.70 -28.30
CA LEU A 112 23.40 3.61 -28.39
C LEU A 112 24.12 4.97 -28.30
N ASP A 113 24.94 5.04 -27.24
CA ASP A 113 26.19 5.78 -27.07
C ASP A 113 26.22 7.31 -27.20
N LYS A 114 26.54 7.96 -26.07
CA LYS A 114 27.83 8.65 -25.86
C LYS A 114 27.92 9.29 -24.48
N ARG A 115 28.95 8.89 -23.72
CA ARG A 115 29.61 9.69 -22.66
C ARG A 115 30.47 10.78 -23.33
N PRO A 116 30.74 11.94 -22.70
CA PRO A 116 31.67 12.08 -21.55
C PRO A 116 31.09 13.10 -20.51
N GLY A 117 31.68 13.52 -19.40
CA GLY A 117 33.02 13.50 -18.81
C GLY A 117 32.95 14.35 -17.52
N SER A 118 33.97 14.22 -16.68
CA SER A 118 34.09 14.71 -15.30
C SER A 118 33.97 16.22 -15.07
N ARG A 119 33.52 16.62 -13.85
CA ARG A 119 34.20 17.57 -12.92
C ARG A 119 33.29 18.07 -11.79
N GLY A 120 33.86 18.19 -10.59
CA GLY A 120 33.51 19.27 -9.66
C GLY A 120 32.68 18.90 -8.44
N ARG A 121 33.37 18.63 -7.33
CA ARG A 121 32.83 18.62 -5.96
C ARG A 121 33.17 19.97 -5.31
N PRO A 122 32.31 20.62 -4.52
CA PRO A 122 32.75 21.71 -3.64
C PRO A 122 33.18 21.17 -2.27
N SER A 123 34.20 21.85 -1.74
CA SER A 123 34.82 21.70 -0.43
C SER A 123 34.02 22.39 0.67
N THR A 124 33.97 21.79 1.86
CA THR A 124 33.74 22.50 3.13
C THR A 124 34.89 22.19 4.09
N ALA A 125 35.55 23.24 4.55
CA ALA A 125 36.68 23.20 5.47
C ALA A 125 36.23 23.45 6.92
N GLY A 126 36.85 22.69 7.84
CA GLY A 126 37.25 23.13 9.19
C GLY A 126 36.18 23.04 10.30
N SER A 127 36.50 22.68 11.55
CA SER A 127 37.77 22.26 12.15
C SER A 127 37.53 21.70 13.56
N ARG A 128 38.43 20.78 13.97
CA ARG A 128 38.99 20.60 15.33
C ARG A 128 38.11 20.08 16.49
N GLY A 129 38.53 18.92 17.01
CA GLY A 129 38.31 18.47 18.38
C GLY A 129 38.74 17.01 18.59
N ALA A 130 39.86 16.79 19.29
CA ALA A 130 40.31 15.50 19.85
C ALA A 130 40.48 15.69 21.38
N PRO A 131 40.66 14.66 22.24
CA PRO A 131 40.88 13.23 21.97
C PRO A 131 40.09 12.24 22.89
N GLY A 132 40.21 10.93 22.61
CA GLY A 132 40.15 9.89 23.65
C GLY A 132 38.98 8.91 23.59
N LYS A 133 39.24 7.66 23.16
CA LYS A 133 39.21 6.42 23.98
C LYS A 133 39.21 5.20 23.05
N ALA A 134 40.40 4.64 22.86
CA ALA A 134 40.59 3.37 22.15
C ALA A 134 40.12 2.22 23.04
N THR A 135 39.27 1.33 22.51
CA THR A 135 39.05 0.00 23.09
C THR A 135 39.08 -1.06 21.99
N ASN A 136 40.03 -1.97 22.16
CA ASN A 136 40.12 -3.37 21.75
C ASN A 136 39.76 -3.80 20.32
N LYS A 137 40.81 -4.20 19.58
CA LYS A 137 40.78 -5.32 18.65
C LYS A 137 41.75 -6.42 19.10
N THR A 138 41.37 -7.64 18.73
CA THR A 138 42.15 -8.87 18.50
C THR A 138 42.10 -9.95 19.58
N ASN A 139 41.30 -11.01 19.34
CA ASN A 139 41.78 -12.29 18.82
C ASN A 139 40.63 -13.30 18.71
N LYS A 140 40.47 -13.92 17.52
CA LYS A 140 40.42 -15.39 17.32
C LYS A 140 40.00 -15.75 15.88
N ARG A 141 40.84 -16.56 15.23
CA ARG A 141 40.61 -17.33 13.98
C ARG A 141 39.49 -18.38 14.21
N PRO A 142 38.84 -18.93 13.15
CA PRO A 142 39.39 -20.03 12.33
C PRO A 142 39.21 -19.79 10.82
N LYS A 143 40.21 -20.04 9.97
CA LYS A 143 40.53 -21.31 9.26
C LYS A 143 39.44 -21.77 8.29
N SER A 144 39.75 -21.54 7.02
CA SER A 144 39.12 -21.96 5.77
C SER A 144 38.74 -23.44 5.68
N ARG A 145 37.60 -23.75 5.04
CA ARG A 145 37.56 -24.86 4.07
C ARG A 145 36.48 -24.65 3.02
N ALA A 146 36.92 -24.73 1.77
CA ALA A 146 36.12 -24.60 0.56
C ALA A 146 35.11 -25.75 0.42
N THR A 147 33.97 -25.38 -0.15
CA THR A 147 32.93 -26.26 -0.68
C THR A 147 33.42 -26.94 -1.95
N SER A 148 33.42 -28.27 -1.97
CA SER A 148 33.26 -29.04 -3.22
C SER A 148 32.22 -30.12 -2.98
N ALA A 149 31.28 -30.17 -3.90
CA ALA A 149 30.18 -31.10 -3.96
C ALA A 149 30.66 -32.46 -4.45
N ALA A 150 30.20 -33.54 -3.82
CA ALA A 150 30.03 -34.85 -4.44
C ALA A 150 29.17 -35.74 -3.54
N SER A 151 27.97 -36.07 -4.03
CA SER A 151 27.28 -37.36 -3.90
C SER A 151 27.42 -38.15 -2.58
N ALA A 152 26.47 -37.96 -1.67
CA ALA A 152 26.19 -38.93 -0.61
C ALA A 152 25.13 -39.92 -1.10
N ALA A 153 25.59 -40.99 -1.73
CA ALA A 153 24.81 -42.20 -1.96
C ALA A 153 25.66 -43.40 -1.49
N GLU A 154 25.00 -44.31 -0.77
CA GLU A 154 25.50 -45.61 -0.28
C GLU A 154 26.53 -45.59 0.85
N ASP A 155 26.02 -45.45 2.09
CA ASP A 155 26.71 -45.95 3.28
C ASP A 155 26.06 -47.29 3.68
N VAL A 156 26.56 -48.38 3.08
CA VAL A 156 26.37 -49.74 3.59
C VAL A 156 27.65 -50.06 4.36
N ALA A 157 27.51 -50.19 5.69
CA ALA A 157 28.61 -50.57 6.56
C ALA A 157 29.05 -52.01 6.26
N ILE A 158 30.14 -52.16 5.48
CA ILE A 158 30.90 -53.40 5.39
C ILE A 158 31.82 -53.47 6.63
N PRO A 159 31.70 -54.48 7.51
CA PRO A 159 32.61 -54.63 8.64
C PRO A 159 34.05 -54.84 8.15
N ARG A 160 34.91 -53.82 8.28
CA ARG A 160 36.36 -53.91 8.04
C ARG A 160 37.07 -54.55 9.24
N GLN A 161 36.83 -55.84 9.48
CA GLN A 161 37.63 -56.62 10.41
C GLN A 161 37.88 -58.01 9.81
N GLY A 162 39.09 -58.23 9.27
CA GLY A 162 39.61 -59.59 9.03
C GLY A 162 39.97 -60.02 7.60
N VAL A 163 39.97 -59.16 6.58
CA VAL A 163 40.27 -59.56 5.18
C VAL A 163 41.39 -58.76 4.50
N ALA A 164 42.33 -58.21 5.28
CA ALA A 164 43.50 -57.54 4.71
C ALA A 164 44.67 -58.49 4.36
N ASP A 165 44.60 -59.76 4.73
CA ASP A 165 45.70 -60.73 4.53
C ASP A 165 45.38 -61.87 3.54
N PHE A 166 44.27 -61.79 2.80
CA PHE A 166 43.95 -62.79 1.78
C PHE A 166 44.10 -62.20 0.37
N SER A 167 45.33 -62.21 -0.13
CA SER A 167 45.64 -61.88 -1.52
C SER A 167 45.44 -63.13 -2.37
N LEU A 168 44.40 -63.10 -3.22
CA LEU A 168 44.12 -64.17 -4.19
C LEU A 168 45.32 -64.39 -5.13
N GLY A 169 46.06 -63.32 -5.45
CA GLY A 169 47.27 -63.39 -6.26
C GLY A 169 48.43 -64.12 -5.57
N ASP A 170 48.60 -63.94 -4.26
CA ASP A 170 49.61 -64.66 -3.48
C ASP A 170 49.25 -66.14 -3.33
N THR A 171 47.95 -66.43 -3.22
CA THR A 171 47.44 -67.81 -3.14
C THR A 171 47.64 -68.55 -4.47
N ILE A 172 47.37 -67.90 -5.60
CA ILE A 172 47.60 -68.45 -6.94
C ILE A 172 49.10 -68.65 -7.19
N SER A 173 49.94 -67.68 -6.83
CA SER A 173 51.40 -67.79 -6.95
C SER A 173 51.99 -68.92 -6.11
N ASN A 174 51.41 -69.20 -4.94
CA ASN A 174 51.82 -70.35 -4.10
C ASN A 174 51.38 -71.69 -4.70
N ILE A 175 50.23 -71.75 -5.38
CA ILE A 175 49.75 -72.95 -6.05
C ILE A 175 50.59 -73.23 -7.30
N GLU A 176 50.85 -72.21 -8.12
CA GLU A 176 51.71 -72.32 -9.31
C GLU A 176 53.12 -72.77 -8.94
N ARG A 177 53.72 -72.19 -7.88
CA ARG A 177 55.03 -72.62 -7.38
C ARG A 177 55.06 -74.05 -6.86
N ARG A 178 53.96 -74.55 -6.27
CA ARG A 178 53.84 -75.95 -5.81
C ARG A 178 53.71 -76.93 -6.97
N VAL A 179 53.07 -76.52 -8.07
CA VAL A 179 52.93 -77.33 -9.29
C VAL A 179 54.24 -77.34 -10.10
N GLU A 180 54.92 -76.20 -10.18
CA GLU A 180 56.17 -76.03 -10.95
C GLU A 180 57.40 -76.62 -10.25
N ALA A 181 57.39 -76.72 -8.91
CA ALA A 181 58.44 -77.36 -8.12
C ALA A 181 58.43 -78.90 -8.16
N GLY A 182 57.54 -79.52 -8.95
CA GLY A 182 57.42 -80.98 -9.02
C GLY A 182 57.16 -81.60 -7.64
N GLY A 183 56.39 -80.92 -6.79
CA GLY A 183 55.93 -81.50 -5.53
C GLY A 183 55.20 -82.81 -5.84
N PRO A 184 55.45 -83.89 -5.09
CA PRO A 184 54.93 -85.19 -5.44
C PRO A 184 53.43 -85.03 -5.66
N ALA A 185 52.95 -85.49 -6.82
CA ALA A 185 51.67 -86.15 -6.80
C ALA A 185 51.83 -87.12 -5.62
N GLU A 186 51.12 -86.87 -4.51
CA GLU A 186 50.91 -87.95 -3.58
C GLU A 186 50.13 -88.97 -4.39
N ASP A 187 50.91 -89.81 -5.08
CA ASP A 187 50.58 -91.15 -5.45
C ASP A 187 49.87 -91.66 -4.20
N PHE A 188 48.55 -91.72 -4.32
CA PHE A 188 47.69 -92.34 -3.34
C PHE A 188 47.91 -93.86 -3.46
N ASP A 189 49.17 -94.28 -3.30
CA ASP A 189 49.67 -95.65 -3.32
C ASP A 189 49.51 -96.23 -1.91
N GLY A 190 48.29 -96.08 -1.39
CA GLY A 190 47.87 -96.50 -0.06
C GLY A 190 46.41 -96.96 -0.05
N MET A 191 45.84 -97.26 -1.22
CA MET A 191 44.54 -97.96 -1.35
C MET A 191 44.74 -99.47 -1.35
N ASP A 192 45.46 -100.02 -0.36
CA ASP A 192 45.49 -101.47 -0.20
C ASP A 192 45.72 -101.95 1.24
N ASP A 193 45.02 -101.32 2.20
CA ASP A 193 44.68 -101.99 3.46
C ASP A 193 43.16 -101.89 3.66
N VAL A 194 42.42 -102.64 2.84
CA VAL A 194 40.96 -102.82 2.95
C VAL A 194 40.58 -103.44 4.31
N LEU A 195 41.54 -104.13 4.94
CA LEU A 195 41.39 -104.89 6.17
C LEU A 195 42.27 -104.27 7.26
N PRO A 196 41.72 -103.99 8.46
CA PRO A 196 42.54 -103.62 9.61
C PRO A 196 43.56 -104.73 9.90
N GLN A 197 44.76 -104.41 10.40
CA GLN A 197 45.77 -105.41 10.83
C GLN A 197 45.20 -106.55 11.71
N ALA A 198 44.09 -106.31 12.42
CA ALA A 198 43.36 -107.33 13.17
C ALA A 198 42.70 -108.45 12.31
N ALA A 199 42.59 -108.26 11.00
CA ALA A 199 41.93 -109.17 10.05
C ALA A 199 42.90 -109.97 9.18
N GLU A 200 44.22 -109.71 9.24
CA GLU A 200 45.26 -110.46 8.52
C GLU A 200 45.39 -111.93 9.00
N GLY A 201 44.78 -112.30 10.13
CA GLY A 201 44.75 -113.67 10.68
C GLY A 201 43.38 -114.35 10.73
N MET A 202 42.34 -113.75 10.14
CA MET A 202 40.97 -114.30 10.16
C MET A 202 40.75 -115.30 9.01
N GLY A 203 40.09 -116.44 9.28
CA GLY A 203 39.67 -117.38 8.24
C GLY A 203 38.67 -116.74 7.25
N SER A 204 38.63 -117.20 6.00
CA SER A 204 37.88 -116.57 4.89
C SER A 204 36.41 -116.26 5.22
N GLU A 205 35.74 -117.10 6.00
CA GLU A 205 34.35 -116.89 6.42
C GLU A 205 34.19 -115.70 7.40
N ALA A 206 35.14 -115.51 8.31
CA ALA A 206 35.14 -114.39 9.25
C ALA A 206 35.42 -113.06 8.52
N THR A 207 36.33 -113.06 7.54
CA THR A 207 36.61 -111.91 6.67
C THR A 207 35.39 -111.50 5.85
N ILE A 208 34.64 -112.47 5.28
CA ILE A 208 33.39 -112.19 4.54
C ILE A 208 32.32 -111.56 5.45
N ARG A 209 32.17 -112.04 6.70
CA ARG A 209 31.22 -111.44 7.67
C ARG A 209 31.62 -110.01 8.04
N PHE A 210 32.91 -109.75 8.26
CA PHE A 210 33.43 -108.42 8.54
C PHE A 210 33.20 -107.45 7.36
N LEU A 211 33.52 -107.86 6.14
CA LEU A 211 33.30 -107.04 4.94
C LEU A 211 31.81 -106.74 4.70
N LYS A 212 30.91 -107.70 4.94
CA LYS A 212 29.46 -107.47 4.88
C LYS A 212 28.99 -106.47 5.93
N ALA A 213 29.52 -106.54 7.16
CA ALA A 213 29.22 -105.56 8.21
C ALA A 213 29.74 -104.16 7.84
N LYS A 214 30.97 -104.05 7.33
CA LYS A 214 31.54 -102.78 6.84
C LYS A 214 30.74 -102.20 5.68
N LEU A 215 30.32 -103.03 4.72
CA LEU A 215 29.46 -102.61 3.60
C LEU A 215 28.12 -102.08 4.10
N ARG A 216 27.51 -102.75 5.09
CA ARG A 216 26.26 -102.28 5.70
C ARG A 216 26.43 -100.96 6.44
N VAL A 217 27.49 -100.80 7.24
CA VAL A 217 27.81 -99.53 7.90
C VAL A 217 28.05 -98.42 6.87
N MET A 218 28.83 -98.69 5.82
CA MET A 218 29.05 -97.74 4.74
C MET A 218 27.77 -97.39 3.97
N GLN A 219 26.85 -98.35 3.79
CA GLN A 219 25.56 -98.10 3.17
C GLN A 219 24.67 -97.22 4.07
N GLU A 220 24.62 -97.51 5.38
CA GLU A 220 23.89 -96.69 6.35
C GLU A 220 24.50 -95.28 6.47
N GLU A 221 25.83 -95.13 6.40
CA GLU A 221 26.53 -93.85 6.35
C GLU A 221 26.22 -93.09 5.04
N LEU A 222 26.20 -93.77 3.90
CA LEU A 222 25.83 -93.18 2.61
C LEU A 222 24.39 -92.69 2.59
N ASP A 223 23.46 -93.50 3.11
CA ASP A 223 22.04 -93.16 3.21
C ASP A 223 21.83 -91.98 4.18
N SER A 224 22.56 -91.97 5.31
CA SER A 224 22.57 -90.85 6.28
C SER A 224 23.07 -89.56 5.67
N VAL A 225 24.22 -89.59 4.98
CA VAL A 225 24.77 -88.43 4.27
C VAL A 225 23.84 -87.98 3.15
N SER A 226 23.22 -88.91 2.42
CA SER A 226 22.22 -88.58 1.39
C SER A 226 21.01 -87.86 1.97
N GLN A 227 20.47 -88.33 3.11
CA GLN A 227 19.38 -87.67 3.81
C GLN A 227 19.79 -86.28 4.30
N GLU A 228 20.99 -86.13 4.85
CA GLU A 228 21.51 -84.84 5.28
C GLU A 228 21.71 -83.87 4.09
N CYS A 229 22.22 -84.36 2.96
CA CYS A 229 22.32 -83.60 1.72
C CYS A 229 20.95 -83.10 1.25
N ASN A 230 19.95 -83.99 1.19
CA ASN A 230 18.57 -83.62 0.81
C ASN A 230 17.98 -82.59 1.78
N GLN A 231 18.20 -82.74 3.09
CA GLN A 231 17.71 -81.80 4.09
C GLN A 231 18.40 -80.43 3.99
N ARG A 232 19.70 -80.41 3.68
CA ARG A 232 20.45 -79.18 3.39
C ARG A 232 19.96 -78.53 2.09
N GLU A 233 19.67 -79.30 1.04
CA GLU A 233 19.10 -78.80 -0.21
C GLU A 233 17.72 -78.17 -0.01
N GLU A 234 16.82 -78.81 0.73
CA GLU A 234 15.53 -78.23 1.08
C GLU A 234 15.67 -76.93 1.90
N SER A 235 16.63 -76.91 2.83
CA SER A 235 16.91 -75.72 3.65
C SER A 235 17.49 -74.59 2.79
N ASN A 236 18.39 -74.90 1.86
CA ASN A 236 18.91 -73.95 0.89
C ASN A 236 17.81 -73.39 -0.02
N ALA A 237 16.93 -74.23 -0.57
CA ALA A 237 15.81 -73.78 -1.39
C ALA A 237 14.86 -72.83 -0.62
N LYS A 238 14.60 -73.10 0.67
CA LYS A 238 13.82 -72.21 1.54
C LYS A 238 14.53 -70.88 1.78
N LEU A 239 15.85 -70.90 2.03
CA LEU A 239 16.65 -69.70 2.22
C LEU A 239 16.71 -68.85 0.94
N GLU A 240 16.89 -69.47 -0.22
CA GLU A 240 16.87 -68.79 -1.53
C GLU A 240 15.53 -68.11 -1.80
N SER A 241 14.41 -68.79 -1.55
CA SER A 241 13.07 -68.18 -1.65
C SER A 241 12.95 -66.97 -0.73
N LYS A 242 13.44 -67.07 0.52
CA LYS A 242 13.39 -65.97 1.48
C LYS A 242 14.28 -64.80 1.07
N VAL A 243 15.45 -65.06 0.50
CA VAL A 243 16.34 -64.00 -0.04
C VAL A 243 15.62 -63.26 -1.17
N LYS A 244 15.01 -63.99 -2.11
CA LYS A 244 14.24 -63.40 -3.21
C LYS A 244 13.07 -62.54 -2.71
N ASP A 245 12.29 -63.04 -1.75
CA ASP A 245 11.17 -62.29 -1.16
C ASP A 245 11.65 -60.98 -0.48
N LEU A 246 12.79 -61.04 0.22
CA LEU A 246 13.40 -59.86 0.85
C LEU A 246 13.97 -58.88 -0.18
N GLU A 247 14.53 -59.36 -1.29
CA GLU A 247 15.02 -58.51 -2.39
C GLU A 247 13.88 -57.78 -3.10
N ASP A 248 12.77 -58.47 -3.37
CA ASP A 248 11.57 -57.88 -3.97
C ASP A 248 10.95 -56.83 -3.04
N GLU A 249 10.86 -57.12 -1.73
CA GLU A 249 10.35 -56.17 -0.74
C GLU A 249 11.29 -54.95 -0.58
N ARG A 250 12.61 -55.17 -0.57
CA ARG A 250 13.60 -54.07 -0.61
C ARG A 250 13.39 -53.21 -1.84
N GLY A 251 13.17 -53.81 -3.02
CA GLY A 251 12.88 -53.10 -4.26
C GLY A 251 11.61 -52.25 -4.17
N ARG A 252 10.55 -52.80 -3.57
CA ARG A 252 9.28 -52.10 -3.35
C ARG A 252 9.44 -50.92 -2.38
N LEU A 253 10.10 -51.14 -1.25
CA LEU A 253 10.39 -50.10 -0.25
C LEU A 253 11.27 -49.00 -0.83
N ASN A 254 12.28 -49.34 -1.64
CA ASN A 254 13.15 -48.36 -2.28
C ASN A 254 12.38 -47.46 -3.26
N ARG A 255 11.45 -48.01 -4.05
CA ARG A 255 10.56 -47.20 -4.91
C ARG A 255 9.66 -46.26 -4.10
N SER A 256 9.08 -46.76 -3.00
CA SER A 256 8.27 -45.95 -2.09
C SER A 256 9.10 -44.82 -1.45
N HIS A 257 10.30 -45.12 -0.98
CA HIS A 257 11.24 -44.17 -0.41
C HIS A 257 11.59 -43.06 -1.42
N GLN A 258 11.95 -43.42 -2.65
CA GLN A 258 12.25 -42.43 -3.71
C GLN A 258 11.06 -41.52 -4.03
N SER A 259 9.84 -42.07 -4.05
CA SER A 259 8.62 -41.27 -4.21
C SER A 259 8.41 -40.30 -3.05
N GLN A 260 8.57 -40.75 -1.80
CA GLN A 260 8.42 -39.91 -0.61
C GLN A 260 9.49 -38.82 -0.56
N VAL A 261 10.75 -39.13 -0.87
CA VAL A 261 11.84 -38.15 -0.99
C VAL A 261 11.48 -37.07 -2.01
N SER A 262 10.99 -37.46 -3.19
CA SER A 262 10.55 -36.51 -4.22
C SER A 262 9.38 -35.63 -3.76
N GLN A 263 8.46 -36.15 -2.95
CA GLN A 263 7.38 -35.37 -2.37
C GLN A 263 7.88 -34.38 -1.31
N ILE A 264 8.79 -34.82 -0.43
CA ILE A 264 9.42 -33.96 0.58
C ILE A 264 10.11 -32.76 -0.09
N ASP A 265 10.85 -33.00 -1.18
CA ASP A 265 11.54 -31.91 -1.89
C ASP A 265 10.56 -30.94 -2.56
N LYS A 266 9.42 -31.43 -3.07
CA LYS A 266 8.34 -30.56 -3.58
C LYS A 266 7.76 -29.70 -2.47
N TYR A 267 7.41 -30.28 -1.33
CA TYR A 267 6.85 -29.53 -0.20
C TYR A 267 7.84 -28.54 0.40
N LYS A 268 9.14 -28.88 0.45
CA LYS A 268 10.19 -27.94 0.85
C LYS A 268 10.26 -26.74 -0.08
N LYS A 269 10.22 -26.95 -1.40
CA LYS A 269 10.21 -25.85 -2.39
C LYS A 269 8.99 -24.95 -2.22
N LEU A 270 7.80 -25.54 -2.09
CA LEU A 270 6.56 -24.78 -1.87
C LEU A 270 6.59 -23.98 -0.55
N ALA A 271 7.13 -24.56 0.52
CA ALA A 271 7.28 -23.87 1.80
C ALA A 271 8.25 -22.68 1.71
N GLU A 272 9.38 -22.83 1.03
CA GLU A 272 10.35 -21.76 0.79
C GLU A 272 9.75 -20.64 -0.09
N GLU A 273 9.00 -20.99 -1.14
CA GLU A 273 8.29 -20.02 -1.98
C GLU A 273 7.23 -19.24 -1.20
N ALA A 274 6.42 -19.93 -0.38
CA ALA A 274 5.44 -19.31 0.50
C ALA A 274 6.10 -18.37 1.51
N LYS A 275 7.23 -18.79 2.10
CA LYS A 275 8.02 -17.97 3.03
C LYS A 275 8.54 -16.70 2.35
N ARG A 276 9.15 -16.82 1.16
CA ARG A 276 9.61 -15.65 0.38
C ARG A 276 8.48 -14.69 0.05
N LYS A 277 7.30 -15.21 -0.30
CA LYS A 277 6.11 -14.38 -0.54
C LYS A 277 5.67 -13.66 0.72
N ASN A 278 5.67 -14.34 1.87
CA ASN A 278 5.32 -13.73 3.15
C ASN A 278 6.31 -12.62 3.54
N ASP A 279 7.62 -12.87 3.46
CA ASP A 279 8.67 -11.87 3.73
C ASP A 279 8.51 -10.63 2.81
N GLY A 280 8.14 -10.85 1.55
CA GLY A 280 7.83 -9.78 0.59
C GLY A 280 6.60 -8.95 1.00
N LEU A 281 5.51 -9.61 1.40
CA LEU A 281 4.30 -8.96 1.88
C LEU A 281 4.54 -8.20 3.19
N GLU A 282 5.31 -8.75 4.13
CA GLU A 282 5.69 -8.08 5.37
C GLU A 282 6.49 -6.80 5.11
N THR A 283 7.40 -6.83 4.13
CA THR A 283 8.15 -5.65 3.69
C THR A 283 7.24 -4.58 3.10
N GLN A 284 6.28 -4.97 2.26
CA GLN A 284 5.29 -4.04 1.70
C GLN A 284 4.37 -3.45 2.78
N LEU A 285 3.87 -4.27 3.70
CA LEU A 285 3.06 -3.79 4.83
C LEU A 285 3.83 -2.81 5.72
N SER A 286 5.12 -3.07 5.95
CA SER A 286 6.00 -2.15 6.67
C SER A 286 6.19 -0.83 5.92
N GLY A 287 6.38 -0.88 4.59
CA GLY A 287 6.46 0.29 3.73
C GLY A 287 5.18 1.13 3.76
N LEU A 288 4.03 0.51 3.48
CA LEU A 288 2.72 1.17 3.48
C LEU A 288 2.37 1.79 4.84
N ARG A 289 2.72 1.14 5.96
CA ARG A 289 2.53 1.73 7.30
C ARG A 289 3.33 3.02 7.49
N LYS A 290 4.57 3.08 7.01
CA LYS A 290 5.41 4.29 7.08
C LYS A 290 4.90 5.40 6.16
N GLU A 291 4.41 5.05 4.97
CA GLU A 291 3.78 6.00 4.05
C GLU A 291 2.50 6.58 4.65
N LEU A 292 1.65 5.75 5.26
CA LEU A 292 0.44 6.20 5.95
C LEU A 292 0.79 7.16 7.10
N GLU A 293 1.79 6.84 7.91
CA GLU A 293 2.25 7.73 8.99
C GLU A 293 2.77 9.07 8.44
N THR A 294 3.51 9.03 7.32
CA THR A 294 4.03 10.22 6.64
C THR A 294 2.89 11.09 6.10
N ILE A 295 1.92 10.49 5.41
CA ILE A 295 0.73 11.18 4.90
C ILE A 295 -0.07 11.79 6.04
N LYS A 296 -0.28 11.06 7.15
CA LYS A 296 -1.00 11.57 8.33
C LYS A 296 -0.31 12.77 8.97
N ARG A 297 1.02 12.75 9.07
CA ARG A 297 1.81 13.89 9.55
C ARG A 297 1.71 15.09 8.60
N SER A 298 1.82 14.86 7.29
CA SER A 298 1.67 15.90 6.27
C SER A 298 0.27 16.51 6.32
N GLN A 299 -0.79 15.70 6.37
CA GLN A 299 -2.18 16.14 6.48
C GLN A 299 -2.40 17.02 7.71
N LYS A 300 -1.86 16.62 8.88
CA LYS A 300 -1.96 17.44 10.10
C LYS A 300 -1.27 18.78 9.96
N SER A 301 -0.09 18.82 9.34
CA SER A 301 0.62 20.05 9.05
C SER A 301 -0.17 20.94 8.08
N SER A 302 -0.66 20.38 6.98
CA SER A 302 -1.46 21.08 5.97
C SER A 302 -2.77 21.62 6.54
N ALA A 303 -3.47 20.85 7.39
CA ALA A 303 -4.68 21.30 8.07
C ALA A 303 -4.40 22.50 9.00
N SER A 304 -3.28 22.48 9.73
CA SER A 304 -2.86 23.62 10.56
C SER A 304 -2.53 24.85 9.71
N THR A 305 -1.84 24.67 8.58
CA THR A 305 -1.56 25.76 7.64
C THR A 305 -2.84 26.32 7.03
N HIS A 306 -3.77 25.45 6.65
CA HIS A 306 -5.06 25.83 6.07
C HIS A 306 -5.89 26.65 7.05
N SER A 307 -6.03 26.19 8.30
CA SER A 307 -6.72 26.96 9.36
C SER A 307 -6.07 28.32 9.60
N ALA A 308 -4.73 28.40 9.60
CA ALA A 308 -4.03 29.68 9.73
C ALA A 308 -4.29 30.62 8.54
N THR A 309 -4.36 30.10 7.30
CA THR A 309 -4.70 30.89 6.12
C THR A 309 -6.16 31.35 6.12
N GLU A 310 -7.08 30.50 6.58
CA GLU A 310 -8.51 30.81 6.71
C GLU A 310 -8.74 31.95 7.71
N VAL A 311 -8.07 31.92 8.87
CA VAL A 311 -8.14 33.02 9.85
C VAL A 311 -7.62 34.34 9.26
N ARG A 312 -6.52 34.31 8.50
CA ARG A 312 -6.00 35.51 7.82
C ARG A 312 -6.95 36.02 6.75
N LEU A 313 -7.56 35.11 5.99
CA LEU A 313 -8.56 35.44 4.97
C LEU A 313 -9.77 36.10 5.61
N ASN A 314 -10.34 35.53 6.67
CA ASN A 314 -11.50 36.09 7.36
C ASN A 314 -11.20 37.48 7.92
N ARG A 315 -10.02 37.69 8.51
CA ARG A 315 -9.58 39.01 8.95
C ARG A 315 -9.48 40.01 7.79
N ALA A 316 -8.92 39.60 6.66
CA ALA A 316 -8.83 40.47 5.48
C ALA A 316 -10.23 40.80 4.93
N LEU A 317 -11.17 39.86 4.95
CA LEU A 317 -12.55 40.08 4.55
C LEU A 317 -13.27 41.05 5.50
N GLU A 318 -13.09 40.92 6.81
CA GLU A 318 -13.61 41.86 7.81
C GLU A 318 -13.05 43.28 7.60
N GLU A 319 -11.75 43.40 7.34
CA GLU A 319 -11.10 44.69 7.05
C GLU A 319 -11.66 45.32 5.76
N VAL A 320 -11.87 44.53 4.71
CA VAL A 320 -12.51 44.98 3.46
C VAL A 320 -13.94 45.48 3.72
N GLU A 321 -14.73 44.73 4.49
CA GLU A 321 -16.12 45.10 4.78
C GLU A 321 -16.20 46.37 5.63
N LYS A 322 -15.26 46.54 6.57
CA LYS A 322 -15.09 47.79 7.33
C LYS A 322 -14.78 48.96 6.40
N TYR A 323 -13.83 48.83 5.48
CA TYR A 323 -13.48 49.92 4.57
C TYR A 323 -14.62 50.26 3.59
N LYS A 324 -15.38 49.26 3.11
CA LYS A 324 -16.59 49.51 2.32
C LYS A 324 -17.63 50.31 3.11
N SER A 325 -17.88 49.92 4.36
CA SER A 325 -18.82 50.62 5.25
C SER A 325 -18.38 52.06 5.54
N GLU A 326 -17.09 52.27 5.81
CA GLU A 326 -16.51 53.61 6.01
C GLU A 326 -16.62 54.46 4.75
N LEU A 327 -16.35 53.89 3.57
CA LEU A 327 -16.49 54.56 2.28
C LEU A 327 -17.94 54.97 2.00
N GLN A 328 -18.91 54.08 2.24
CA GLN A 328 -20.32 54.40 2.07
C GLN A 328 -20.76 55.52 3.02
N ARG A 329 -20.35 55.45 4.28
CA ARG A 329 -20.64 56.50 5.27
C ARG A 329 -20.02 57.84 4.87
N ALA A 330 -18.79 57.85 4.38
CA ALA A 330 -18.13 59.07 3.89
C ALA A 330 -18.86 59.66 2.67
N LYS A 331 -19.28 58.82 1.71
CA LYS A 331 -20.07 59.26 0.56
C LYS A 331 -21.42 59.87 0.97
N LEU A 332 -22.13 59.23 1.90
CA LEU A 332 -23.41 59.73 2.41
C LEU A 332 -23.24 61.07 3.15
N SER A 333 -22.26 61.15 4.06
CA SER A 333 -21.96 62.38 4.79
C SER A 333 -21.54 63.53 3.87
N SER A 334 -20.72 63.25 2.85
CA SER A 334 -20.33 64.25 1.84
C SER A 334 -21.54 64.74 1.03
N ARG A 335 -22.43 63.83 0.62
CA ARG A 335 -23.65 64.17 -0.10
C ARG A 335 -24.60 65.02 0.77
N GLU A 336 -24.81 64.64 2.02
CA GLU A 336 -25.68 65.37 2.95
C GLU A 336 -25.13 66.76 3.26
N SER A 337 -23.81 66.89 3.48
CA SER A 337 -23.17 68.20 3.66
C SER A 337 -23.34 69.07 2.41
N SER A 338 -23.10 68.52 1.21
CA SER A 338 -23.28 69.25 -0.04
C SER A 338 -24.74 69.68 -0.28
N GLU A 339 -25.70 68.82 0.03
CA GLU A 339 -27.12 69.16 -0.04
C GLU A 339 -27.51 70.23 1.01
N GLY A 340 -26.99 70.14 2.23
CA GLY A 340 -27.18 71.15 3.28
C GLY A 340 -26.63 72.51 2.88
N ASP A 341 -25.42 72.56 2.33
CA ASP A 341 -24.79 73.78 1.83
C ASP A 341 -25.56 74.39 0.65
N LYS A 342 -26.05 73.55 -0.28
CA LYS A 342 -26.92 74.00 -1.37
C LYS A 342 -28.20 74.63 -0.84
N ARG A 343 -28.92 73.97 0.08
CA ARG A 343 -30.14 74.51 0.69
C ARG A 343 -29.88 75.83 1.44
N ARG A 344 -28.77 75.91 2.17
CA ARG A 344 -28.37 77.16 2.87
C ARG A 344 -28.05 78.28 1.90
N THR A 345 -27.35 77.96 0.81
CA THR A 345 -27.04 78.92 -0.26
C THR A 345 -28.31 79.42 -0.94
N GLU A 346 -29.25 78.54 -1.25
CA GLU A 346 -30.55 78.88 -1.82
C GLU A 346 -31.38 79.77 -0.89
N GLN A 347 -31.41 79.47 0.42
CA GLN A 347 -32.07 80.30 1.43
C GLN A 347 -31.47 81.70 1.50
N LEU A 348 -30.13 81.80 1.59
CA LEU A 348 -29.43 83.08 1.62
C LEU A 348 -29.65 83.88 0.34
N LEU A 349 -29.66 83.24 -0.84
CA LEU A 349 -29.97 83.91 -2.11
C LEU A 349 -31.40 84.44 -2.14
N ALA A 350 -32.38 83.69 -1.65
CA ALA A 350 -33.77 84.13 -1.57
C ALA A 350 -33.94 85.32 -0.62
N GLU A 351 -33.29 85.29 0.55
CA GLU A 351 -33.30 86.39 1.50
C GLU A 351 -32.60 87.64 0.95
N ASN A 352 -31.45 87.47 0.30
CA ASN A 352 -30.71 88.58 -0.30
C ASN A 352 -31.56 89.28 -1.38
N ARG A 353 -32.21 88.50 -2.26
CA ARG A 353 -33.18 89.05 -3.23
C ARG A 353 -34.34 89.79 -2.57
N ARG A 354 -34.84 89.32 -1.42
CA ARG A 354 -35.91 89.99 -0.66
C ARG A 354 -35.42 91.32 -0.09
N LEU A 355 -34.23 91.33 0.52
CA LEU A 355 -33.61 92.53 1.09
C LEU A 355 -33.29 93.57 0.00
N GLU A 356 -32.81 93.14 -1.17
CA GLU A 356 -32.60 94.02 -2.32
C GLU A 356 -33.90 94.69 -2.79
N LYS A 357 -35.01 93.94 -2.86
CA LYS A 357 -36.33 94.50 -3.17
C LYS A 357 -36.76 95.55 -2.15
N GLN A 358 -36.67 95.23 -0.85
CA GLN A 358 -37.01 96.18 0.23
C GLN A 358 -36.14 97.44 0.20
N LYS A 359 -34.82 97.27 -0.04
CA LYS A 359 -33.90 98.40 -0.23
C LYS A 359 -34.32 99.26 -1.42
N ASN A 360 -34.65 98.66 -2.56
CA ASN A 360 -35.06 99.38 -3.76
C ASN A 360 -36.38 100.15 -3.54
N GLU A 361 -37.35 99.54 -2.87
CA GLU A 361 -38.61 100.17 -2.47
C GLU A 361 -38.36 101.37 -1.54
N LEU A 362 -37.50 101.21 -0.53
CA LEU A 362 -37.13 102.27 0.39
C LEU A 362 -36.40 103.42 -0.33
N MET A 363 -35.44 103.10 -1.21
CA MET A 363 -34.75 104.08 -2.03
C MET A 363 -35.69 104.83 -2.97
N ALA A 364 -36.68 104.15 -3.55
CA ALA A 364 -37.72 104.78 -4.36
C ALA A 364 -38.61 105.71 -3.51
N GLY A 365 -38.95 105.30 -2.28
CA GLY A 365 -39.65 106.11 -1.29
C GLY A 365 -38.90 107.41 -0.96
N PHE A 366 -37.62 107.31 -0.62
CA PHE A 366 -36.78 108.49 -0.35
C PHE A 366 -36.68 109.43 -1.55
N LYS A 367 -36.52 108.91 -2.76
CA LYS A 367 -36.50 109.73 -3.99
C LYS A 367 -37.81 110.50 -4.19
N LYS A 368 -38.96 109.87 -3.90
CA LYS A 368 -40.28 110.53 -3.96
C LYS A 368 -40.41 111.61 -2.87
N GLN A 369 -39.97 111.33 -1.65
CA GLN A 369 -39.96 112.29 -0.54
C GLN A 369 -39.07 113.50 -0.85
N LEU A 370 -37.88 113.30 -1.43
CA LEU A 370 -37.00 114.38 -1.88
C LEU A 370 -37.71 115.31 -2.88
N LYS A 371 -38.37 114.74 -3.91
CA LYS A 371 -39.15 115.53 -4.87
C LYS A 371 -40.31 116.29 -4.21
N LEU A 372 -40.99 115.66 -3.26
CA LEU A 372 -42.07 116.30 -2.51
C LEU A 372 -41.55 117.48 -1.69
N ILE A 373 -40.40 117.33 -1.03
CA ILE A 373 -39.72 118.43 -0.30
C ILE A 373 -39.44 119.59 -1.24
N ASP A 374 -38.93 119.34 -2.45
CA ASP A 374 -38.65 120.40 -3.42
C ASP A 374 -39.91 121.15 -3.86
N VAL A 375 -41.01 120.42 -4.12
CA VAL A 375 -42.32 121.01 -4.45
C VAL A 375 -42.85 121.84 -3.29
N LEU A 376 -42.82 121.30 -2.07
CA LEU A 376 -43.30 122.00 -0.86
C LEU A 376 -42.48 123.26 -0.57
N LYS A 377 -41.16 123.23 -0.76
CA LYS A 377 -40.29 124.42 -0.65
C LYS A 377 -40.68 125.50 -1.66
N LYS A 378 -40.92 125.12 -2.93
CA LYS A 378 -41.41 126.07 -3.96
C LYS A 378 -42.79 126.63 -3.62
N GLN A 379 -43.72 125.79 -3.17
CA GLN A 379 -45.05 126.22 -2.74
C GLN A 379 -44.97 127.19 -1.56
N LYS A 380 -44.15 126.89 -0.54
CA LYS A 380 -43.89 127.79 0.59
C LYS A 380 -43.40 129.16 0.10
N MET A 381 -42.41 129.17 -0.80
CA MET A 381 -41.88 130.40 -1.40
C MET A 381 -42.97 131.19 -2.16
N HIS A 382 -43.79 130.53 -2.98
CA HIS A 382 -44.90 131.19 -3.68
C HIS A 382 -45.95 131.77 -2.73
N ILE A 383 -46.30 131.04 -1.66
CA ILE A 383 -47.24 131.51 -0.64
C ILE A 383 -46.66 132.71 0.12
N GLU A 384 -45.39 132.67 0.52
CA GLU A 384 -44.72 133.79 1.19
C GLU A 384 -44.68 135.03 0.28
N ALA A 385 -44.36 134.86 -1.01
CA ALA A 385 -44.42 135.95 -1.98
C ALA A 385 -45.84 136.53 -2.13
N ALA A 386 -46.87 135.67 -2.22
CA ALA A 386 -48.26 136.09 -2.29
C ALA A 386 -48.73 136.83 -1.03
N LYS A 387 -48.30 136.39 0.17
CA LYS A 387 -48.58 137.09 1.43
C LYS A 387 -47.89 138.46 1.51
N MET A 388 -46.65 138.57 1.04
CA MET A 388 -45.95 139.84 0.96
C MET A 388 -46.65 140.79 -0.03
N LEU A 389 -47.12 140.27 -1.17
CA LEU A 389 -47.93 141.02 -2.14
C LEU A 389 -49.26 141.49 -1.53
N SER A 390 -50.01 140.61 -0.85
CA SER A 390 -51.28 141.01 -0.21
C SER A 390 -51.06 142.05 0.89
N PHE A 391 -49.96 141.96 1.66
CA PHE A 391 -49.60 142.98 2.63
C PHE A 391 -49.30 144.33 1.95
N THR A 392 -48.55 144.33 0.83
CA THR A 392 -48.32 145.56 0.07
C THR A 392 -49.59 146.12 -0.55
N GLU A 393 -50.52 145.28 -1.02
CA GLU A 393 -51.82 145.69 -1.53
C GLU A 393 -52.69 146.31 -0.41
N GLU A 394 -52.76 145.68 0.77
CA GLU A 394 -53.48 146.20 1.92
C GLU A 394 -52.93 147.56 2.40
N GLU A 395 -51.61 147.72 2.49
CA GLU A 395 -51.00 149.00 2.85
C GLU A 395 -51.22 150.07 1.77
N PHE A 396 -51.22 149.70 0.49
CA PHE A 396 -51.55 150.61 -0.61
C PHE A 396 -53.01 151.05 -0.57
N VAL A 397 -53.95 150.14 -0.27
CA VAL A 397 -55.38 150.47 -0.11
C VAL A 397 -55.61 151.38 1.10
N LYS A 398 -54.97 151.11 2.26
CA LYS A 398 -55.04 152.01 3.42
C LYS A 398 -54.51 153.41 3.11
N ALA A 399 -53.42 153.52 2.35
CA ALA A 399 -52.89 154.80 1.92
C ALA A 399 -53.85 155.57 1.00
N LEU A 400 -54.68 154.87 0.21
CA LEU A 400 -55.76 155.47 -0.57
C LEU A 400 -56.96 155.89 0.28
N GLU A 401 -57.33 155.11 1.29
CA GLU A 401 -58.43 155.43 2.23
C GLU A 401 -58.11 156.61 3.16
N TRP A 402 -56.84 156.91 3.44
CA TRP A 402 -56.41 158.14 4.14
C TRP A 402 -56.49 159.42 3.29
N GLY A 403 -56.81 159.29 1.99
CA GLY A 403 -56.99 160.42 1.06
C GLY A 403 -58.46 160.83 0.83
N SER A 404 -59.41 160.26 1.57
CA SER A 404 -60.83 160.68 1.66
C SER A 404 -61.21 160.93 3.12
#